data_AF-A0A7C1AZJ0-F1
#
_entry.id   AF-A0A7C1AZJ0-F1
#
_cell.length_a   1.000
_cell.length_b   1.000
_cell.length_c   1.000
_cell.angle_alpha   90.00
_cell.angle_beta   90.00
_cell.angle_gamma   90.00
#
_symmetry.space_group_name_H-M   'P 1'
#
loop_
_entity.id
_entity.type
_entity.pdbx_description
1 polymer ?
#
loop_
_entity_poly.entity_id
_entity_poly.type
_entity_poly.pdbx_seq_one_letter_code
_entity_poly.pdbx_strand_id
1 'polypeptide(L)'
;RGNLREEPASINRADLIVVNKITPESNLDALEKRIARYNFSGDIVYTCYEIEKIRKMGGGKVLPSFLSERKVALVAGIGHPEYFSYLIQNTGAEIIQRFFYPDHHVYTRQDLQRIEDKLDNKVEVILITEKDEVKFKKIFSESQSIISLPLYVVEVGLRFVKNEQALHRRLDILLGGSGI
;
A
#
# COMPACT_ATOMS: atom_id res chain seq x y z
N ARG A 1 -22.21 -5.56 10.56
CA ARG A 1 -21.76 -6.40 9.42
C ARG A 1 -20.29 -6.05 9.17
N GLY A 2 -19.41 -7.06 9.09
CA GLY A 2 -17.96 -6.86 8.89
C GLY A 2 -17.56 -6.97 7.42
N ASN A 3 -16.26 -6.82 7.14
CA ASN A 3 -15.68 -6.83 5.78
C ASN A 3 -15.35 -8.24 5.25
N LEU A 4 -15.68 -9.30 5.99
CA LEU A 4 -15.36 -10.68 5.62
C LEU A 4 -16.31 -11.17 4.52
N ARG A 5 -15.76 -11.79 3.48
CA ARG A 5 -16.53 -12.42 2.40
C ARG A 5 -16.96 -13.86 2.72
N GLU A 6 -16.24 -14.50 3.63
CA GLU A 6 -16.47 -15.87 4.11
C GLU A 6 -16.32 -15.89 5.64
N GLU A 7 -16.83 -16.92 6.30
CA GLU A 7 -16.62 -17.13 7.73
C GLU A 7 -15.14 -17.31 8.05
N PRO A 8 -14.61 -16.76 9.16
CA PRO A 8 -13.21 -16.91 9.54
C PRO A 8 -12.69 -18.35 9.56
N ALA A 9 -13.56 -19.31 9.90
CA ALA A 9 -13.23 -20.74 9.94
C ALA A 9 -12.82 -21.30 8.57
N SER A 10 -13.21 -20.64 7.47
CA SER A 10 -12.87 -21.04 6.09
C SER A 10 -11.38 -20.95 5.79
N ILE A 11 -10.56 -20.44 6.72
CA ILE A 11 -9.10 -20.47 6.65
C ILE A 11 -8.53 -21.90 6.76
N ASN A 12 -9.27 -22.84 7.35
CA ASN A 12 -8.86 -24.24 7.52
C ASN A 12 -8.65 -25.00 6.20
N ARG A 13 -9.22 -24.51 5.10
CA ARG A 13 -9.11 -25.10 3.77
C ARG A 13 -7.87 -24.63 3.00
N ALA A 14 -7.14 -23.65 3.55
CA ALA A 14 -5.91 -23.16 2.95
C ALA A 14 -4.77 -24.16 3.20
N ASP A 15 -3.88 -24.31 2.23
CA ASP A 15 -2.63 -25.05 2.40
C ASP A 15 -1.53 -24.17 3.02
N LEU A 16 -1.60 -22.86 2.78
CA LEU A 16 -0.66 -21.86 3.22
C LEU A 16 -1.40 -20.54 3.43
N ILE A 17 -1.06 -19.81 4.49
CA ILE A 17 -1.60 -18.47 4.75
C ILE A 17 -0.52 -17.44 4.48
N VAL A 18 -0.86 -16.41 3.71
CA VAL A 18 -0.04 -15.18 3.62
C VAL A 18 -0.68 -14.11 4.50
N VAL A 19 0.01 -13.77 5.58
CA VAL A 19 -0.32 -12.62 6.40
C VAL A 19 0.40 -11.41 5.85
N ASN A 20 -0.37 -10.45 5.32
CA ASN A 20 0.18 -9.25 4.72
C ASN A 20 0.09 -8.02 5.64
N LYS A 21 0.82 -6.95 5.29
CA LYS A 21 0.88 -5.66 5.99
C LYS A 21 1.46 -5.76 7.40
N ILE A 22 2.42 -6.65 7.60
CA ILE A 22 3.18 -6.70 8.85
C ILE A 22 4.01 -5.42 9.02
N THR A 23 4.04 -4.94 10.26
CA THR A 23 4.87 -3.82 10.74
C THR A 23 5.68 -4.28 11.96
N PRO A 24 6.72 -3.54 12.39
CA PRO A 24 7.47 -3.86 13.60
C PRO A 24 6.60 -3.96 14.87
N GLU A 25 5.47 -3.24 14.91
CA GLU A 25 4.52 -3.23 16.03
C GLU A 25 3.52 -4.41 15.98
N SER A 26 3.55 -5.22 14.91
CA SER A 26 2.63 -6.34 14.74
C SER A 26 2.93 -7.46 15.73
N ASN A 27 1.92 -7.89 16.48
CA ASN A 27 2.03 -9.02 17.41
C ASN A 27 1.80 -10.36 16.67
N LEU A 28 2.89 -10.96 16.18
CA LEU A 28 2.84 -12.21 15.43
C LEU A 28 2.31 -13.37 16.29
N ASP A 29 2.70 -13.45 17.56
CA ASP A 29 2.24 -14.52 18.46
C ASP A 29 0.73 -14.50 18.67
N ALA A 30 0.15 -13.31 18.85
CA ALA A 30 -1.29 -13.15 18.99
C ALA A 30 -2.02 -13.52 17.69
N LEU A 31 -1.41 -13.23 16.54
CA LEU A 31 -1.95 -13.60 15.24
C LEU A 31 -1.89 -15.11 15.00
N GLU A 32 -0.76 -15.75 15.28
CA GLU A 32 -0.57 -17.20 15.17
C GLU A 32 -1.59 -17.92 16.09
N LYS A 33 -1.74 -17.48 17.34
CA LYS A 33 -2.79 -17.98 18.25
C LYS A 33 -4.19 -17.79 17.69
N ARG A 34 -4.47 -16.65 17.06
CA ARG A 34 -5.78 -16.38 16.44
C ARG A 34 -6.06 -17.32 15.26
N ILE A 35 -5.06 -17.59 14.43
CA ILE A 35 -5.15 -18.50 13.28
C ILE A 35 -5.34 -19.94 13.77
N ALA A 36 -4.57 -20.36 14.78
CA ALA A 36 -4.63 -21.71 15.35
C ALA A 36 -6.02 -22.08 15.89
N ARG A 37 -6.82 -21.11 16.37
CA ARG A 37 -8.22 -21.34 16.81
C ARG A 37 -9.14 -21.88 15.71
N TYR A 38 -8.75 -21.78 14.45
CA TYR A 38 -9.53 -22.26 13.31
C TYR A 38 -9.02 -23.59 12.75
N ASN A 39 -8.24 -24.35 13.53
CA ASN A 39 -7.68 -25.66 13.14
C ASN A 39 -6.82 -25.60 11.87
N PHE A 40 -6.22 -24.45 11.58
CA PHE A 40 -5.23 -24.34 10.50
C PHE A 40 -3.88 -24.88 10.99
N SER A 41 -3.30 -25.80 10.23
CA SER A 41 -2.03 -26.48 10.54
C SER A 41 -0.96 -26.32 9.45
N GLY A 42 -1.24 -25.53 8.40
CA GLY A 42 -0.31 -25.27 7.31
C GLY A 42 0.76 -24.22 7.65
N ASP A 43 1.57 -23.90 6.65
CA ASP A 43 2.60 -22.86 6.78
C ASP A 43 1.97 -21.45 6.79
N ILE A 44 2.56 -20.55 7.58
CA ILE A 44 2.23 -19.12 7.59
C ILE A 44 3.42 -18.33 7.08
N VAL A 45 3.18 -17.49 6.09
CA VAL A 45 4.17 -16.58 5.48
C VAL A 45 3.77 -15.16 5.79
N TYR A 46 4.75 -14.33 6.12
CA TYR A 46 4.52 -12.95 6.54
C TYR A 46 5.11 -12.01 5.53
N THR A 47 4.32 -11.02 5.11
CA THR A 47 4.73 -10.01 4.14
C THR A 47 4.38 -8.61 4.61
N CYS A 48 5.17 -7.65 4.15
CA CYS A 48 4.88 -6.23 4.26
C CYS A 48 4.97 -5.60 2.86
N TYR A 49 4.62 -4.31 2.75
CA TYR A 49 5.06 -3.54 1.59
C TYR A 49 6.26 -2.67 1.94
N GLU A 50 7.04 -2.34 0.92
CA GLU A 50 8.10 -1.34 0.98
C GLU A 50 8.01 -0.40 -0.22
N ILE A 51 8.51 0.82 -0.09
CA ILE A 51 8.54 1.76 -1.21
C ILE A 51 9.71 1.36 -2.12
N GLU A 52 9.39 0.86 -3.31
CA GLU A 52 10.41 0.52 -4.30
C GLU A 52 10.86 1.77 -5.06
N LYS A 53 9.90 2.59 -5.48
CA LYS A 53 10.17 3.73 -6.36
C LYS A 53 9.25 4.89 -6.04
N ILE A 54 9.79 6.08 -6.20
CA ILE A 54 9.03 7.33 -6.24
C ILE A 54 9.34 7.99 -7.58
N ARG A 55 8.31 8.38 -8.31
CA ARG A 55 8.46 9.06 -9.60
C ARG A 55 7.63 10.32 -9.63
N LYS A 56 8.14 11.38 -10.27
CA LYS A 56 7.31 12.56 -10.55
C LYS A 56 6.29 12.19 -11.63
N MET A 57 5.05 12.65 -11.46
CA MET A 57 4.01 12.49 -12.48
C MET A 57 4.44 13.26 -13.74
N GLY A 58 4.56 12.56 -14.87
CA GLY A 58 5.14 13.10 -16.10
C GLY A 58 6.60 12.70 -16.38
N GLY A 59 7.27 12.04 -15.44
CA GLY A 59 8.59 11.42 -15.65
C GLY A 59 9.65 11.86 -14.64
N GLY A 60 10.71 11.06 -14.53
CA GLY A 60 11.79 11.25 -13.56
C GLY A 60 11.59 10.43 -12.28
N LYS A 61 12.65 9.75 -11.84
CA LYS A 61 12.68 8.95 -10.61
C LYS A 61 13.43 9.71 -9.52
N VAL A 62 12.96 9.57 -8.29
CA VAL A 62 13.64 10.06 -7.09
C VAL A 62 13.81 8.92 -6.09
N LEU A 63 14.86 9.00 -5.28
CA LEU A 63 15.08 8.04 -4.20
C LEU A 63 14.07 8.28 -3.06
N PRO A 64 13.71 7.27 -2.25
CA PRO A 64 12.84 7.46 -1.09
C PRO A 64 13.31 8.55 -0.12
N SER A 65 14.64 8.73 0.02
CA SER A 65 15.25 9.80 0.82
C SER A 65 14.87 11.21 0.37
N PHE A 66 14.37 11.38 -0.85
CA PHE A 66 13.79 12.64 -1.33
C PHE A 66 12.68 13.15 -0.40
N LEU A 67 11.94 12.26 0.24
CA LEU A 67 10.82 12.61 1.12
C LEU A 67 11.24 12.95 2.55
N SER A 68 12.50 12.72 2.94
CA SER A 68 12.96 12.99 4.31
C SER A 68 12.81 14.48 4.64
N GLU A 69 12.19 14.77 5.79
CA GLU A 69 11.86 16.11 6.31
C GLU A 69 10.93 16.94 5.42
N ARG A 70 10.44 16.39 4.30
CA ARG A 70 9.50 17.09 3.43
C ARG A 70 8.10 17.05 4.00
N LYS A 71 7.40 18.16 3.79
CA LYS A 71 6.00 18.32 4.12
C LYS A 71 5.13 17.84 2.96
N VAL A 72 4.35 16.79 3.19
CA VAL A 72 3.64 16.09 2.12
C VAL A 72 2.13 16.07 2.36
N ALA A 73 1.38 16.09 1.27
CA ALA A 73 -0.03 15.72 1.26
C ALA A 73 -0.19 14.34 0.59
N LEU A 74 -1.02 13.48 1.18
CA LEU A 74 -1.32 12.17 0.61
C LEU A 74 -2.68 12.19 -0.09
N VAL A 75 -2.76 11.65 -1.29
CA VAL A 75 -4.03 11.38 -1.98
C VAL A 75 -4.10 9.91 -2.33
N ALA A 76 -5.13 9.21 -1.85
CA ALA A 76 -5.28 7.78 -2.10
C ALA A 76 -6.74 7.33 -2.11
N GLY A 77 -7.10 6.50 -3.08
CA GLY A 77 -8.41 5.87 -3.25
C GLY A 77 -8.31 4.35 -3.17
N ILE A 78 -7.82 3.86 -2.02
CA ILE A 78 -7.49 2.45 -1.74
C ILE A 78 -8.13 1.96 -0.44
N GLY A 79 -8.35 0.66 -0.29
CA GLY A 79 -9.04 0.11 0.88
C GLY A 79 -8.35 0.22 2.24
N HIS A 80 -7.04 0.50 2.30
CA HIS A 80 -6.29 0.67 3.55
C HIS A 80 -5.27 1.82 3.46
N PRO A 81 -5.73 3.07 3.40
CA PRO A 81 -4.87 4.22 3.18
C PRO A 81 -3.95 4.51 4.38
N GLU A 82 -4.27 4.03 5.58
CA GLU A 82 -3.37 4.18 6.73
C GLU A 82 -2.07 3.41 6.61
N TYR A 83 -2.06 2.28 5.91
CA TYR A 83 -0.80 1.61 5.62
C TYR A 83 0.05 2.45 4.65
N PHE A 84 -0.58 3.22 3.76
CA PHE A 84 0.13 4.17 2.91
C PHE A 84 0.71 5.32 3.75
N SER A 85 -0.06 5.89 4.69
CA SER A 85 0.47 6.85 5.68
C SER A 85 1.72 6.30 6.39
N TYR A 86 1.64 5.07 6.89
CA TYR A 86 2.74 4.41 7.59
C TYR A 86 4.00 4.28 6.73
N LEU A 87 3.87 3.84 5.48
CA LEU A 87 5.00 3.73 4.56
C LEU A 87 5.68 5.08 4.30
N ILE A 88 4.89 6.14 4.14
CA ILE A 88 5.43 7.50 3.92
C ILE A 88 6.06 8.07 5.18
N GLN A 89 5.49 7.85 6.36
CA GLN A 89 6.12 8.29 7.61
C GLN A 89 7.49 7.63 7.82
N ASN A 90 7.64 6.37 7.43
CA ASN A 90 8.91 5.66 7.51
C ASN A 90 10.01 6.20 6.58
N THR A 91 9.68 7.07 5.61
CA THR A 91 10.70 7.79 4.84
C THR A 91 11.22 9.05 5.55
N GLY A 92 10.67 9.37 6.73
CA GLY A 92 10.95 10.61 7.46
C GLY A 92 10.16 11.82 6.97
N ALA A 93 9.10 11.62 6.17
CA ALA A 93 8.24 12.69 5.70
C ALA A 93 7.29 13.19 6.79
N GLU A 94 7.00 14.49 6.79
CA GLU A 94 5.96 15.10 7.63
C GLU A 94 4.64 15.13 6.85
N ILE A 95 3.68 14.28 7.22
CA ILE A 95 2.36 14.28 6.58
C ILE A 95 1.52 15.42 7.15
N ILE A 96 1.34 16.49 6.36
CA ILE A 96 0.52 17.65 6.74
C ILE A 96 -0.96 17.36 6.51
N GLN A 97 -1.29 16.70 5.39
CA GLN A 97 -2.68 16.46 5.00
C GLN A 97 -2.89 15.10 4.34
N ARG A 98 -4.13 14.60 4.46
CA ARG A 98 -4.57 13.34 3.87
C ARG A 98 -5.92 13.56 3.17
N PHE A 99 -5.97 13.21 1.89
CA PHE A 99 -7.16 13.20 1.06
C PHE A 99 -7.45 11.76 0.66
N PHE A 100 -8.11 11.03 1.57
CA PHE A 100 -8.45 9.63 1.37
C PHE A 100 -9.88 9.47 0.84
N TYR A 101 -9.98 8.64 -0.18
CA TYR A 101 -11.21 8.32 -0.88
C TYR A 101 -11.51 6.82 -0.76
N PRO A 102 -12.77 6.39 -0.96
CA PRO A 102 -13.11 4.97 -0.99
C PRO A 102 -12.28 4.18 -2.00
N ASP A 103 -12.14 2.87 -1.77
CA ASP A 103 -11.47 2.00 -2.74
C ASP A 103 -12.18 2.08 -4.11
N HIS A 104 -11.40 2.02 -5.18
CA HIS A 104 -11.87 2.22 -6.54
C HIS A 104 -12.49 3.60 -6.85
N HIS A 105 -12.25 4.63 -6.03
CA HIS A 105 -12.75 6.00 -6.30
C HIS A 105 -12.38 6.46 -7.71
N VAL A 106 -13.37 6.98 -8.43
CA VAL A 106 -13.18 7.65 -9.73
C VAL A 106 -12.99 9.12 -9.44
N TYR A 107 -11.76 9.60 -9.57
CA TYR A 107 -11.47 11.02 -9.38
C TYR A 107 -12.25 11.87 -10.38
N THR A 108 -12.55 13.10 -9.99
CA THR A 108 -13.20 14.10 -10.84
C THR A 108 -12.41 15.40 -10.83
N ARG A 109 -12.69 16.29 -11.78
CA ARG A 109 -12.14 17.65 -11.79
C ARG A 109 -12.46 18.41 -10.49
N GLN A 110 -13.66 18.18 -9.93
CA GLN A 110 -14.08 18.77 -8.65
C GLN A 110 -13.26 18.23 -7.48
N ASP A 111 -12.84 16.97 -7.51
CA ASP A 111 -11.96 16.43 -6.49
C ASP A 111 -10.58 17.09 -6.53
N LEU A 112 -10.02 17.30 -7.72
CA LEU A 112 -8.75 18.03 -7.87
C LEU A 112 -8.86 19.46 -7.34
N GLN A 113 -9.95 20.16 -7.68
CA GLN A 113 -10.19 21.51 -7.17
C GLN A 113 -10.31 21.51 -5.63
N ARG A 114 -11.04 20.55 -5.06
CA ARG A 114 -11.18 20.43 -3.59
C ARG A 114 -9.86 20.11 -2.90
N ILE A 115 -8.99 19.31 -3.52
CA ILE A 115 -7.65 19.05 -3.01
C ILE A 115 -6.89 20.36 -3.00
N GLU A 116 -6.81 21.05 -4.15
CA GLU A 116 -6.11 22.32 -4.29
C GLU A 116 -6.59 23.39 -3.29
N ASP A 117 -7.91 23.62 -3.22
CA ASP A 117 -8.51 24.63 -2.35
C ASP A 117 -8.25 24.37 -0.86
N LYS A 118 -8.01 23.10 -0.49
CA LYS A 118 -7.76 22.68 0.88
C LYS A 118 -6.28 22.50 1.18
N LEU A 119 -5.38 22.58 0.19
CA LEU A 119 -3.96 22.38 0.44
C LEU A 119 -3.44 23.41 1.43
N ASP A 120 -2.81 22.92 2.49
CA ASP A 120 -2.10 23.75 3.44
C ASP A 120 -0.85 24.33 2.74
N ASN A 121 -0.57 25.60 3.00
CA ASN A 121 0.54 26.33 2.38
C ASN A 121 1.93 25.78 2.75
N LYS A 122 2.03 24.93 3.77
CA LYS A 122 3.26 24.24 4.15
C LYS A 122 3.52 22.99 3.32
N VAL A 123 2.54 22.47 2.57
CA VAL A 123 2.73 21.29 1.74
C VAL A 123 3.68 21.62 0.60
N GLU A 124 4.71 20.80 0.41
CA GLU A 124 5.70 20.95 -0.65
C GLU A 124 5.43 20.02 -1.84
N VAL A 125 4.91 18.83 -1.57
CA VAL A 125 4.68 17.79 -2.58
C VAL A 125 3.40 17.01 -2.29
N ILE A 126 2.74 16.55 -3.34
CA ILE A 126 1.58 15.67 -3.25
C ILE A 126 2.01 14.25 -3.66
N LEU A 127 1.70 13.27 -2.83
CA LEU A 127 1.99 11.86 -3.08
C LEU A 127 0.71 11.10 -3.39
N ILE A 128 0.71 10.35 -4.48
CA ILE A 128 -0.37 9.45 -4.88
C ILE A 128 0.13 8.01 -5.00
N THR A 129 -0.79 7.05 -4.93
CA THR A 129 -0.45 5.65 -5.16
C THR A 129 -0.32 5.34 -6.65
N GLU A 130 0.44 4.30 -7.02
CA GLU A 130 0.47 3.80 -8.40
C GLU A 130 -0.93 3.46 -8.94
N LYS A 131 -1.80 2.89 -8.12
CA LYS A 131 -3.17 2.55 -8.50
C LYS A 131 -3.99 3.80 -8.85
N ASP A 132 -3.79 4.89 -8.12
CA ASP A 132 -4.52 6.13 -8.36
C ASP A 132 -3.94 6.93 -9.51
N GLU A 133 -2.65 6.78 -9.85
CA GLU A 133 -2.04 7.42 -11.03
C GLU A 133 -2.81 7.10 -12.31
N VAL A 134 -3.24 5.85 -12.51
CA VAL A 134 -3.99 5.45 -13.72
C VAL A 134 -5.28 6.26 -13.87
N LYS A 135 -5.92 6.60 -12.75
CA LYS A 135 -7.17 7.38 -12.71
C LYS A 135 -6.88 8.88 -12.82
N PHE A 136 -5.85 9.34 -12.12
CA PHE A 136 -5.37 10.72 -12.17
C PHE A 136 -4.94 11.12 -13.57
N LYS A 137 -4.18 10.28 -14.30
CA LYS A 137 -3.67 10.57 -15.65
C LYS A 137 -4.77 11.01 -16.62
N LYS A 138 -5.93 10.37 -16.58
CA LYS A 138 -7.08 10.72 -17.45
C LYS A 138 -7.49 12.17 -17.25
N ILE A 139 -7.73 12.57 -16.01
CA ILE A 139 -8.24 13.90 -15.67
C ILE A 139 -7.13 14.95 -15.68
N PHE A 140 -5.92 14.56 -15.27
CA PHE A 140 -4.77 15.46 -15.20
C PHE A 140 -4.36 15.94 -16.59
N SER A 141 -4.47 15.09 -17.63
CA SER A 141 -4.24 15.53 -19.01
C SER A 141 -5.21 16.64 -19.48
N GLU A 142 -6.42 16.67 -18.92
CA GLU A 142 -7.47 17.65 -19.24
C GLU A 142 -7.50 18.83 -18.27
N SER A 143 -6.77 18.77 -17.16
CA SER A 143 -6.89 19.69 -16.01
C SER A 143 -5.56 19.92 -15.28
N GLN A 144 -4.45 19.87 -16.01
CA GLN A 144 -3.09 19.97 -15.48
C GLN A 144 -2.85 21.26 -14.68
N SER A 145 -3.57 22.34 -15.00
CA SER A 145 -3.44 23.64 -14.36
C SER A 145 -4.12 23.77 -12.98
N ILE A 146 -4.85 22.74 -12.52
CA ILE A 146 -5.58 22.83 -11.24
C ILE A 146 -4.65 22.62 -10.05
N ILE A 147 -3.72 21.68 -10.13
CA ILE A 147 -2.84 21.36 -9.02
C ILE A 147 -1.56 22.18 -9.13
N SER A 148 -1.28 23.03 -8.14
CA SER A 148 -0.11 23.93 -8.16
C SER A 148 1.19 23.25 -7.72
N LEU A 149 1.09 22.18 -6.93
CA LEU A 149 2.24 21.46 -6.37
C LEU A 149 2.68 20.27 -7.23
N PRO A 150 3.97 19.89 -7.18
CA PRO A 150 4.44 18.70 -7.88
C PRO A 150 3.81 17.42 -7.30
N LEU A 151 3.26 16.60 -8.20
CA LEU A 151 2.72 15.28 -7.90
C LEU A 151 3.78 14.20 -8.08
N TYR A 152 3.91 13.33 -7.10
CA TYR A 152 4.74 12.14 -7.16
C TYR A 152 3.90 10.88 -6.94
N VAL A 153 4.26 9.83 -7.64
CA VAL A 153 3.63 8.52 -7.56
C VAL A 153 4.55 7.58 -6.79
N VAL A 154 3.97 6.88 -5.82
CA VAL A 154 4.66 5.93 -4.96
C VAL A 154 4.32 4.52 -5.43
N GLU A 155 5.34 3.79 -5.84
CA GLU A 155 5.28 2.36 -6.15
C GLU A 155 5.72 1.57 -4.93
N VAL A 156 4.94 0.56 -4.58
CA VAL A 156 5.24 -0.31 -3.45
C VAL A 156 5.45 -1.74 -3.92
N GLY A 157 6.48 -2.37 -3.38
CA GLY A 157 6.82 -3.77 -3.59
C GLY A 157 6.37 -4.63 -2.42
N LEU A 158 6.16 -5.91 -2.67
CA LEU A 158 5.94 -6.90 -1.61
C LEU A 158 7.29 -7.39 -1.09
N ARG A 159 7.48 -7.37 0.22
CA ARG A 159 8.66 -7.94 0.87
C ARG A 159 8.27 -9.01 1.87
N PHE A 160 9.01 -10.12 1.88
CA PHE A 160 8.87 -11.16 2.90
C PHE A 160 9.51 -10.73 4.22
N VAL A 161 8.76 -10.91 5.30
CA VAL A 161 9.19 -10.64 6.67
C VAL A 161 9.65 -11.92 7.36
N LYS A 162 8.93 -13.03 7.15
CA LYS A 162 9.22 -14.33 7.79
C LYS A 162 8.67 -15.47 6.94
N ASN A 163 9.42 -16.58 6.96
CA ASN A 163 9.05 -17.88 6.37
C ASN A 163 8.81 -17.87 4.85
N GLU A 164 9.56 -17.05 4.11
CA GLU A 164 9.50 -17.04 2.64
C GLU A 164 9.73 -18.43 2.03
N GLN A 165 10.65 -19.21 2.59
CA GLN A 165 10.98 -20.55 2.09
C GLN A 165 9.79 -21.50 2.08
N ALA A 166 8.81 -21.32 2.97
CA ALA A 166 7.60 -22.14 2.96
C ALA A 166 6.78 -21.95 1.69
N LEU A 167 6.69 -20.72 1.19
CA LEU A 167 6.02 -20.45 -0.08
C LEU A 167 6.75 -21.14 -1.23
N HIS A 168 8.08 -20.96 -1.31
CA HIS A 168 8.90 -21.58 -2.37
C HIS A 168 8.79 -23.11 -2.34
N ARG A 169 8.95 -23.75 -1.17
CA ARG A 169 8.76 -25.20 -1.03
C ARG A 169 7.40 -25.67 -1.55
N ARG A 170 6.32 -24.92 -1.25
CA ARG A 170 4.97 -25.28 -1.69
C ARG A 170 4.81 -25.12 -3.20
N LEU A 171 5.39 -24.06 -3.79
CA LEU A 171 5.40 -23.85 -5.23
C LEU A 171 6.19 -24.96 -5.95
N ASP A 172 7.35 -25.35 -5.43
CA ASP A 172 8.18 -26.41 -6.02
C ASP A 172 7.44 -27.76 -6.07
N ILE A 173 6.74 -28.13 -5.00
CA ILE A 173 5.91 -29.35 -4.94
C ILE A 173 4.81 -29.32 -6.00
N LEU A 174 4.14 -28.17 -6.18
CA LEU A 174 3.02 -28.03 -7.12
C LEU A 174 3.46 -27.96 -8.58
N LEU A 175 4.63 -27.37 -8.83
CA LEU A 175 5.19 -27.21 -10.18
C LEU A 175 5.99 -28.44 -10.65
N GLY A 176 6.05 -29.50 -9.85
CA GLY A 176 6.66 -30.78 -10.24
C GLY A 176 8.17 -30.84 -10.03
N GLY A 177 8.70 -30.10 -9.05
CA GLY A 177 10.11 -30.13 -8.65
C GLY A 177 10.57 -31.52 -8.23
N SER A 178 11.15 -32.26 -9.18
CA SER A 178 12.03 -33.39 -8.89
C SER A 178 13.42 -32.83 -8.56
N GLY A 179 13.83 -32.95 -7.29
CA GLY A 179 15.24 -32.99 -6.89
C GLY A 179 15.92 -31.68 -6.52
N ILE A 180 16.31 -31.58 -5.26
CA ILE A 180 17.74 -31.63 -4.89
C ILE A 180 17.89 -32.77 -3.88
#